data_AF-A0A2T4Q0Q5-F1
#
_entry.id   AF-A0A2T4Q0Q5-F1
#
_cell.length_a   1.000
_cell.length_b   1.000
_cell.length_c   1.000
_cell.angle_alpha   90.00
_cell.angle_beta   90.00
_cell.angle_gamma   90.00
#
_symmetry.space_group_name_H-M   'P 1'
#
loop_
_entity.id
_entity.type
_entity.pdbx_description
1 polymer ?
#
loop_
_entity_poly.entity_id
_entity_poly.type
_entity_poly.pdbx_seq_one_letter_code
_entity_poly.pdbx_strand_id
1 'polypeptide(L)'
;MINEETLSILDDIEALSDMIVDSEIYHDYIEAKELLNQDDEAHLLYSAFLKSKDKYDDVMRFGRYHPDYKTIMMETRQRKRAYEMLPVVMDYKSKEVELQNLIDEVISKIALAVSDNVKIETGNPFFQTTAHGCASGGSCNCSL
;
A
#
# COMPACT_ATOMS: atom_id res chain seq x y z
N MET A 1 -20.81 26.85 -2.65
CA MET A 1 -20.92 27.67 -3.88
C MET A 1 -19.57 27.56 -4.56
N ILE A 2 -19.52 27.02 -5.78
CA ILE A 2 -18.29 26.98 -6.57
C ILE A 2 -18.13 28.37 -7.17
N ASN A 3 -17.02 29.02 -6.84
CA ASN A 3 -16.66 30.36 -7.31
C ASN A 3 -15.49 30.25 -8.30
N GLU A 4 -15.21 31.31 -9.05
CA GLU A 4 -14.15 31.31 -10.08
C GLU A 4 -12.77 30.88 -9.53
N GLU A 5 -12.40 31.32 -8.32
CA GLU A 5 -11.16 30.89 -7.67
C GLU A 5 -11.13 29.37 -7.36
N THR A 6 -12.25 28.79 -6.95
CA THR A 6 -12.32 27.34 -6.71
C THR A 6 -12.29 26.54 -8.00
N LEU A 7 -12.72 27.12 -9.13
CA LEU A 7 -12.63 26.49 -10.44
C LEU A 7 -11.16 26.46 -10.91
N SER A 8 -10.46 27.59 -10.78
CA SER A 8 -9.03 27.68 -11.13
C SER A 8 -8.17 26.66 -10.38
N ILE A 9 -8.45 26.46 -9.08
CA ILE A 9 -7.72 25.45 -8.28
C ILE A 9 -7.98 24.04 -8.80
N LEU A 10 -9.20 23.73 -9.24
CA LEU A 10 -9.51 22.41 -9.79
C LEU A 10 -8.80 22.18 -11.12
N ASP A 11 -8.75 23.20 -11.99
CA ASP A 11 -8.01 23.13 -13.26
C ASP A 11 -6.51 22.90 -13.01
N ASP A 12 -5.92 23.58 -12.01
CA ASP A 12 -4.51 23.39 -11.62
C ASP A 12 -4.25 21.97 -11.07
N ILE A 13 -5.20 21.41 -10.31
CA ILE A 13 -5.12 20.04 -9.79
C ILE A 13 -5.21 19.01 -10.93
N GLU A 14 -6.06 19.24 -11.92
CA GLU A 14 -6.18 18.37 -13.09
C GLU A 14 -4.88 18.37 -13.90
N ALA A 15 -4.33 19.56 -14.20
CA ALA A 15 -3.04 19.68 -14.89
C ALA A 15 -1.90 18.99 -14.14
N LEU A 16 -1.85 19.12 -12.81
CA LEU A 16 -0.86 18.42 -11.98
C LEU A 16 -1.07 16.90 -11.97
N SER A 17 -2.32 16.43 -12.02
CA SER A 17 -2.64 15.01 -12.11
C SER A 17 -2.18 14.43 -13.44
N ASP A 18 -2.41 15.14 -14.55
CA ASP A 18 -1.93 14.76 -15.88
C ASP A 18 -0.40 14.66 -15.92
N MET A 19 0.31 15.61 -15.31
CA MET A 19 1.77 15.55 -15.20
C MET A 19 2.27 14.31 -14.44
N ILE A 20 1.55 13.86 -13.41
CA ILE A 20 1.89 12.63 -12.69
C ILE A 20 1.65 11.41 -13.58
N VAL A 21 0.53 11.37 -14.30
CA VAL A 21 0.19 10.26 -15.20
C VAL A 21 1.18 10.17 -16.36
N ASP A 22 1.64 11.28 -16.89
CA ASP A 22 2.63 11.34 -17.98
C ASP A 22 4.07 11.06 -17.50
N SER A 23 4.29 10.91 -16.19
CA SER A 23 5.62 10.66 -15.63
C SER A 23 6.11 9.23 -15.91
N GLU A 24 7.43 9.08 -16.06
CA GLU A 24 8.09 7.78 -16.17
C GLU A 24 7.76 6.86 -14.98
N ILE A 25 7.67 7.42 -13.77
CA ILE A 25 7.33 6.68 -12.55
C ILE A 25 5.94 6.03 -12.66
N TYR A 26 4.96 6.76 -13.20
CA TYR A 26 3.62 6.22 -13.40
C TYR A 26 3.60 5.16 -14.51
N HIS A 27 4.29 5.41 -15.63
CA HIS A 27 4.39 4.44 -16.72
C HIS A 27 5.04 3.13 -16.27
N ASP A 28 6.16 3.20 -15.54
CA ASP A 28 6.84 2.04 -14.95
C ASP A 28 5.90 1.25 -14.03
N TYR A 29 5.12 1.94 -13.21
CA TYR A 29 4.12 1.32 -12.33
C TYR A 29 3.03 0.59 -13.12
N ILE A 30 2.51 1.21 -14.19
CA ILE A 30 1.48 0.58 -15.03
C ILE A 30 2.04 -0.64 -15.78
N GLU A 31 3.25 -0.56 -16.32
CA GLU A 31 3.89 -1.70 -16.97
C GLU A 31 4.10 -2.87 -15.99
N ALA A 32 4.67 -2.60 -14.81
CA ALA A 32 4.86 -3.62 -13.79
C ALA A 32 3.53 -4.24 -13.32
N LYS A 33 2.45 -3.44 -13.27
CA LYS A 33 1.10 -3.91 -12.96
C LYS A 33 0.54 -4.83 -14.04
N GLU A 34 0.75 -4.49 -15.31
CA GLU A 34 0.32 -5.32 -16.43
C GLU A 34 1.08 -6.64 -16.47
N LEU A 35 2.40 -6.62 -16.24
CA LEU A 35 3.22 -7.82 -16.14
C LEU A 35 2.73 -8.75 -15.02
N LEU A 36 2.47 -8.21 -13.83
CA LEU A 36 1.89 -8.98 -12.72
C LEU A 36 0.52 -9.57 -13.07
N ASN A 37 -0.34 -8.80 -13.76
CA ASN A 37 -1.66 -9.27 -14.17
C ASN A 37 -1.62 -10.39 -15.23
N GLN A 38 -0.53 -10.50 -15.98
CA GLN A 38 -0.35 -11.53 -17.01
C GLN A 38 0.42 -12.75 -16.49
N ASP A 39 0.93 -12.72 -15.25
CA ASP A 39 1.75 -13.78 -14.68
C ASP A 39 0.89 -14.90 -14.04
N ASP A 40 0.82 -16.04 -14.72
CA ASP A 40 0.04 -17.21 -14.27
C ASP A 40 0.54 -17.78 -12.92
N GLU A 41 1.84 -17.71 -12.64
CA GLU A 41 2.43 -18.22 -11.40
C GLU A 41 2.00 -17.35 -10.21
N ALA A 42 2.03 -16.03 -10.37
CA ALA A 42 1.55 -15.08 -9.39
C ALA A 42 0.06 -15.31 -9.08
N HIS A 43 -0.78 -15.49 -10.09
CA HIS A 43 -2.20 -15.81 -9.90
C HIS A 43 -2.41 -17.12 -9.15
N LEU A 44 -1.65 -18.16 -9.49
CA LEU A 44 -1.73 -19.46 -8.82
C LEU A 44 -1.33 -19.36 -7.35
N LEU A 45 -0.19 -18.74 -7.05
CA LEU A 45 0.29 -18.56 -5.69
C LEU A 45 -0.63 -17.65 -4.88
N TYR A 46 -1.17 -16.60 -5.49
CA TYR A 46 -2.13 -15.71 -4.84
C TYR A 46 -3.43 -16.45 -4.48
N SER A 47 -3.97 -17.25 -5.41
CA SER A 47 -5.14 -18.10 -5.14
C SER A 47 -4.88 -19.10 -4.02
N ALA A 48 -3.69 -19.72 -4.01
CA ALA A 48 -3.29 -20.64 -2.95
C ALA A 48 -3.17 -19.94 -1.59
N PHE A 49 -2.65 -18.71 -1.57
CA PHE A 49 -2.59 -17.87 -0.38
C PHE A 49 -3.99 -17.51 0.13
N LEU A 50 -4.90 -17.04 -0.73
CA LEU A 50 -6.27 -16.69 -0.33
C LEU A 50 -7.00 -17.89 0.32
N LYS A 51 -6.89 -19.09 -0.28
CA LYS A 51 -7.46 -20.31 0.31
C LYS A 51 -6.89 -20.64 1.69
N SER A 52 -5.60 -20.37 1.93
CA SER A 52 -5.01 -20.56 3.26
C SER A 52 -5.42 -19.48 4.25
N LYS A 53 -5.61 -18.24 3.77
CA LYS A 53 -6.11 -17.13 4.56
C LYS A 53 -7.53 -17.39 5.05
N ASP A 54 -8.42 -17.89 4.20
CA ASP A 54 -9.79 -18.23 4.61
C ASP A 54 -9.80 -19.25 5.76
N LYS A 55 -8.99 -20.31 5.64
CA LYS A 55 -8.81 -21.30 6.73
C LYS A 55 -8.22 -20.68 7.99
N TYR A 56 -7.27 -19.76 7.84
CA TYR A 56 -6.68 -19.05 8.96
C TYR A 56 -7.72 -18.18 9.68
N ASP A 57 -8.54 -17.45 8.92
CA ASP A 57 -9.58 -16.58 9.46
C ASP A 57 -10.63 -17.42 10.21
N ASP A 58 -11.03 -18.58 9.66
CA ASP A 58 -11.92 -19.53 10.33
C ASP A 58 -11.38 -20.03 11.67
N VAL A 59 -10.09 -20.41 11.69
CA VAL A 59 -9.44 -20.90 12.90
C VAL A 59 -9.19 -19.79 13.91
N MET A 60 -8.90 -18.57 13.43
CA MET A 60 -8.69 -17.40 14.27
C MET A 60 -9.96 -16.97 15.01
N ARG A 61 -11.16 -17.29 14.50
CA ARG A 61 -12.44 -17.08 15.23
C ARG A 61 -12.47 -17.78 16.59
N PHE A 62 -11.82 -18.93 16.71
CA PHE A 62 -11.69 -19.69 17.96
C PHE A 62 -10.41 -19.33 18.74
N GLY A 63 -9.52 -18.56 18.12
CA GLY A 63 -8.29 -18.08 18.71
C GLY A 63 -7.21 -19.17 18.86
N ARG A 64 -6.24 -18.90 19.74
CA ARG A 64 -5.00 -19.68 19.87
C ARG A 64 -5.18 -21.10 20.42
N TYR A 65 -6.37 -21.44 20.90
CA TYR A 65 -6.68 -22.75 21.47
C TYR A 65 -7.15 -23.77 20.43
N HIS A 66 -7.34 -23.36 19.18
CA HIS A 66 -7.67 -24.29 18.11
C HIS A 66 -6.48 -25.24 17.86
N PRO A 67 -6.69 -26.57 17.76
CA PRO A 67 -5.60 -27.55 17.63
C PRO A 67 -4.71 -27.28 16.43
N ASP A 68 -5.30 -26.84 15.31
CA ASP A 68 -4.57 -26.59 14.07
C ASP A 68 -4.05 -25.15 13.90
N TYR A 69 -4.22 -24.27 14.90
CA TYR A 69 -3.88 -22.84 14.80
C TYR A 69 -2.44 -22.61 14.33
N LYS A 70 -1.47 -23.27 14.98
CA LYS A 70 -0.05 -23.09 14.64
C LYS A 70 0.28 -23.55 13.22
N THR A 71 -0.30 -24.68 12.82
CA THR A 71 -0.08 -25.27 11.49
C THR A 71 -0.60 -24.35 10.40
N ILE A 72 -1.86 -23.90 10.53
CA ILE A 72 -2.51 -23.03 9.54
C ILE A 72 -1.86 -21.65 9.50
N MET A 73 -1.45 -21.11 10.65
CA MET A 73 -0.70 -19.86 10.71
C MET A 73 0.63 -19.96 9.94
N MET A 74 1.40 -21.03 10.14
CA MET A 74 2.67 -21.21 9.43
C MET A 74 2.46 -21.43 7.93
N GLU A 75 1.50 -22.26 7.55
CA GLU A 75 1.18 -22.51 6.14
C GLU A 75 0.77 -21.22 5.41
N THR A 76 -0.10 -20.41 6.03
CA THR A 76 -0.56 -19.13 5.47
C THR A 76 0.60 -18.16 5.28
N ARG A 77 1.52 -18.08 6.26
CA ARG A 77 2.74 -17.25 6.16
C ARG A 77 3.69 -17.73 5.08
N GLN A 78 3.88 -19.04 4.94
CA GLN A 78 4.74 -19.61 3.90
C GLN A 78 4.19 -19.32 2.50
N ARG A 79 2.87 -19.49 2.30
CA ARG A 79 2.21 -19.17 1.02
C ARG A 79 2.25 -17.69 0.69
N LYS A 80 2.00 -16.83 1.69
CA LYS A 80 2.16 -15.38 1.53
C LYS A 80 3.57 -15.02 1.09
N ARG A 81 4.58 -15.57 1.76
CA ARG A 81 5.99 -15.32 1.43
C ARG A 81 6.36 -15.85 0.05
N ALA A 82 5.85 -17.01 -0.36
CA ALA A 82 6.09 -17.54 -1.70
C ALA A 82 5.58 -16.58 -2.79
N TYR A 83 4.37 -16.04 -2.61
CA TYR A 83 3.83 -15.01 -3.50
C TYR A 83 4.65 -13.71 -3.47
N GLU A 84 4.96 -13.18 -2.28
CA GLU A 84 5.68 -11.90 -2.13
C GLU A 84 7.12 -11.94 -2.62
N MET A 85 7.74 -13.13 -2.71
CA MET A 85 9.11 -13.32 -3.21
C MET A 85 9.18 -13.51 -4.73
N LEU A 86 8.06 -13.54 -5.44
CA LEU A 86 8.07 -13.60 -6.89
C LEU A 86 8.68 -12.31 -7.47
N PRO A 87 9.60 -12.40 -8.44
CA PRO A 87 10.23 -11.21 -9.04
C PRO A 87 9.21 -10.19 -9.56
N VAL A 88 8.15 -10.65 -10.24
CA VAL A 88 7.08 -9.79 -10.78
C VAL A 88 6.29 -9.07 -9.68
N VAL A 89 6.08 -9.72 -8.53
CA VAL A 89 5.38 -9.12 -7.38
C VAL A 89 6.29 -8.10 -6.70
N MET A 90 7.57 -8.42 -6.52
CA MET A 90 8.56 -7.54 -5.92
C MET A 90 8.76 -6.27 -6.76
N ASP A 91 8.85 -6.42 -8.08
CA ASP A 91 9.01 -5.31 -9.02
C ASP A 91 7.79 -4.38 -8.99
N TYR A 92 6.57 -4.93 -9.13
CA TYR A 92 5.32 -4.19 -8.99
C TYR A 92 5.27 -3.42 -7.65
N LYS A 93 5.64 -4.07 -6.54
CA LYS A 93 5.64 -3.44 -5.21
C LYS A 93 6.66 -2.32 -5.09
N SER A 94 7.83 -2.46 -5.72
CA SER A 94 8.84 -1.39 -5.76
C SER A 94 8.30 -0.17 -6.50
N LYS A 95 7.73 -0.38 -7.68
CA LYS A 95 7.16 0.70 -8.51
C LYS A 95 5.94 1.36 -7.86
N GLU A 96 5.10 0.59 -7.17
CA GLU A 96 3.98 1.11 -6.37
C GLU A 96 4.48 2.05 -5.25
N VAL A 97 5.58 1.70 -4.58
CA VAL A 97 6.20 2.56 -3.55
C VAL A 97 6.83 3.81 -4.17
N GLU A 98 7.49 3.69 -5.31
CA GLU A 98 8.05 4.85 -6.03
C GLU A 98 6.96 5.87 -6.40
N LEU A 99 5.83 5.40 -6.95
CA LEU A 99 4.69 6.25 -7.26
C LEU A 99 4.07 6.89 -6.01
N GLN A 100 3.92 6.12 -4.92
CA GLN A 100 3.41 6.66 -3.65
C GLN A 100 4.32 7.76 -3.10
N ASN A 101 5.64 7.59 -3.22
CA ASN A 101 6.61 8.61 -2.77
C ASN A 101 6.49 9.91 -3.57
N LEU A 102 6.29 9.81 -4.89
CA LEU A 102 6.04 10.97 -5.74
C LEU A 102 4.79 11.73 -5.27
N ILE A 103 3.69 11.01 -5.05
CA ILE A 103 2.43 11.60 -4.58
C ILE A 103 2.60 12.26 -3.20
N ASP A 104 3.24 11.56 -2.27
CA ASP A 104 3.50 12.07 -0.92
C ASP A 104 4.37 13.33 -0.94
N GLU A 105 5.37 13.40 -1.83
CA GLU A 105 6.21 14.60 -2.01
C GLU A 105 5.40 15.78 -2.55
N VAL A 106 4.55 15.55 -3.55
CA VAL A 106 3.67 16.58 -4.12
C VAL A 106 2.71 17.12 -3.07
N ILE A 107 2.03 16.24 -2.32
CA ILE A 107 1.12 16.64 -1.23
C ILE A 107 1.88 17.44 -0.18
N SER A 108 3.09 17.01 0.19
CA SER A 108 3.92 17.70 1.17
C SER A 108 4.29 19.12 0.72
N LYS A 109 4.68 19.30 -0.55
CA LYS A 109 4.98 20.63 -1.11
C LYS A 109 3.77 21.55 -1.10
N ILE A 110 2.61 21.05 -1.48
CA ILE A 110 1.36 21.83 -1.48
C ILE A 110 1.00 22.24 -0.05
N ALA A 111 1.03 21.31 0.90
CA ALA A 111 0.66 21.58 2.29
C ALA A 111 1.58 22.64 2.94
N LEU A 112 2.90 22.53 2.75
CA LEU A 112 3.87 23.47 3.29
C LEU A 112 3.78 24.85 2.63
N ALA A 113 3.42 24.92 1.34
CA ALA A 113 3.18 26.21 0.67
C ALA A 113 1.97 26.96 1.26
N VAL A 114 0.99 26.25 1.83
CA VAL A 114 -0.18 26.85 2.49
C VAL A 114 0.12 27.21 3.95
N SER A 115 0.80 26.33 4.69
CA SER A 115 1.27 26.64 6.06
C SER A 115 2.38 25.69 6.53
N ASP A 116 3.43 26.26 7.11
CA ASP A 116 4.55 25.51 7.71
C ASP A 116 4.14 24.61 8.89
N ASN A 117 2.94 24.81 9.47
CA ASN A 117 2.46 24.09 10.66
C ASN A 117 1.43 22.99 10.34
N VAL A 118 1.20 22.66 9.07
CA VAL A 118 0.27 21.58 8.69
C VAL A 118 0.84 20.23 9.10
N LYS A 119 0.05 19.45 9.84
CA LYS A 119 0.37 18.05 10.16
C LYS A 119 -0.03 17.18 8.96
N ILE A 120 0.92 16.43 8.43
CA ILE A 120 0.71 15.59 7.24
C ILE A 120 0.80 14.12 7.67
N GLU A 121 -0.29 13.38 7.44
CA GLU A 121 -0.32 11.92 7.56
C GLU A 121 -0.10 11.35 6.15
N THR A 122 1.15 11.16 5.76
CA THR A 122 1.52 10.50 4.49
C THR A 122 1.59 8.98 4.64
N GLY A 123 1.40 8.28 3.52
CA GLY A 123 1.50 6.82 3.45
C GLY A 123 2.93 6.33 3.71
N ASN A 124 3.94 7.11 3.35
CA ASN A 124 5.34 6.84 3.66
C ASN A 124 5.78 7.49 4.99
N PRO A 125 6.30 6.71 5.97
CA PRO A 125 6.79 7.22 7.25
C PRO A 125 7.95 8.22 7.15
N PHE A 126 8.62 8.33 6.01
CA PHE A 126 9.70 9.31 5.78
C PHE A 126 9.18 10.75 5.72
N PHE A 127 7.94 10.95 5.28
CA PHE A 127 7.32 12.27 5.13
C PHE A 127 6.39 12.64 6.30
N GLN A 128 6.29 11.77 7.31
CA GLN A 128 5.49 12.04 8.51
C GLN A 128 6.19 13.11 9.36
N THR A 129 5.56 14.27 9.50
CA THR A 129 6.07 15.39 10.33
C THR A 129 5.83 15.18 11.83
N THR A 130 5.16 14.09 12.21
CA THR A 130 4.91 13.71 13.60
C THR A 130 5.80 12.54 14.02
N ALA A 131 6.76 12.81 14.92
CA ALA A 131 7.40 11.78 15.73
C ALA A 131 6.39 11.25 16.76
N HIS A 132 5.37 10.54 16.29
CA HIS A 132 4.42 9.82 17.14
C HIS A 132 4.61 8.34 16.88
N GLY A 133 5.53 7.76 17.66
CA GLY A 133 5.61 6.32 17.82
C GLY A 133 4.25 5.76 18.26
N CYS A 134 3.87 4.66 17.63
CA CYS A 134 2.91 3.67 18.12
C CYS A 134 1.58 4.23 18.66
N ALA A 135 0.68 4.69 17.79
CA ALA A 135 -0.74 4.73 18.11
C ALA A 135 -1.59 4.67 16.83
N SER A 136 -2.59 3.78 16.83
CA SER A 136 -3.63 3.58 15.80
C SER A 136 -3.35 2.56 14.68
N GLY A 137 -3.16 1.30 15.08
CA GLY A 137 -3.39 0.13 14.23
C GLY A 137 -3.51 -1.10 15.12
N GLY A 138 -4.68 -1.74 15.16
CA GLY A 138 -5.02 -2.76 16.15
C GLY A 138 -4.03 -3.92 16.32
N SER A 139 -3.98 -4.43 17.55
CA SER A 139 -3.39 -5.73 17.97
C SER A 139 -1.85 -5.84 18.02
N CYS A 140 -1.18 -4.94 18.74
CA CYS A 140 0.11 -5.30 19.34
C CYS A 140 -0.11 -6.32 20.48
N ASN A 141 0.03 -7.61 20.18
CA ASN A 141 0.18 -8.66 21.19
C ASN A 141 1.67 -9.03 21.30
N CYS A 142 2.42 -8.17 21.98
CA CYS A 142 3.78 -8.50 22.42
C CYS A 142 3.67 -9.53 23.55
N SER A 143 4.08 -10.77 23.28
CA SER A 143 4.47 -11.71 24.34
C SER A 143 5.99 -11.80 24.36
N LEU A 144 6.55 -11.66 25.57
CA LEU A 144 7.87 -12.19 25.92
C LEU A 144 8.09 -13.62 25.38
#